data_AF-A0A1X1K0N8-F1
#
_entry.id   AF-A0A1X1K0N8-F1
#
_cell.length_a   1.000
_cell.length_b   1.000
_cell.length_c   1.000
_cell.angle_alpha   90.00
_cell.angle_beta   90.00
_cell.angle_gamma   90.00
#
_symmetry.space_group_name_H-M   'P 1'
#
loop_
_entity.id
_entity.type
_entity.pdbx_description
1 polymer ?
#
loop_
_entity_poly.entity_id
_entity_poly.type
_entity_poly.pdbx_seq_one_letter_code
_entity_poly.pdbx_strand_id
1 'polypeptide(L)'
;MAQQFFPNEKIVLDRFHIVQHLVHAMSRVRVQIMNQFDRKSHEYKAVKHYWKLIQQDSRKLSDKRFYRPTFRSHWTNNEILEKLPAYSQEHREKYELYQLLLFHSQEK
;
A
#
# COMPACT_ATOMS: atom_id res chain seq x y z
N MET A 1 9.52 32.64 -9.26
CA MET A 1 10.86 32.30 -9.78
C MET A 1 10.85 31.09 -10.72
N ALA A 2 10.01 30.06 -10.52
CA ALA A 2 9.95 28.90 -11.44
C ALA A 2 9.35 29.18 -12.84
N GLN A 3 8.38 30.10 -12.95
CA GLN A 3 7.72 30.42 -14.24
C GLN A 3 8.61 31.15 -15.26
N GLN A 4 9.75 31.71 -14.84
CA GLN A 4 10.61 32.52 -15.70
C GLN A 4 11.61 31.68 -16.51
N PHE A 5 11.87 30.44 -16.08
CA PHE A 5 12.84 29.54 -16.73
C PHE A 5 12.21 28.48 -17.62
N PHE A 6 10.91 28.21 -17.50
CA PHE A 6 10.22 27.20 -18.30
C PHE A 6 8.88 27.72 -18.84
N PRO A 7 8.90 28.59 -19.86
CA PRO A 7 7.70 29.23 -20.40
C PRO A 7 6.72 28.24 -21.06
N ASN A 8 7.13 26.98 -21.27
CA ASN A 8 6.34 25.88 -21.82
C ASN A 8 6.53 24.58 -21.02
N GLU A 9 6.71 24.65 -19.70
CA GLU A 9 6.76 23.43 -18.88
C GLU A 9 5.36 22.79 -18.86
N LYS A 10 5.10 21.87 -19.79
CA LYS A 10 4.22 20.75 -19.44
C LYS A 10 4.86 20.15 -18.21
N ILE A 11 4.24 20.30 -17.05
CA ILE A 11 4.68 19.64 -15.82
C ILE A 11 4.87 18.18 -16.20
N VAL A 12 6.12 17.75 -16.42
CA VAL A 12 6.45 16.37 -16.75
C VAL A 12 6.37 15.66 -15.42
N LEU A 13 5.14 15.44 -14.95
CA LEU A 13 4.84 14.47 -13.92
C LEU A 13 5.15 13.11 -14.54
N ASP A 14 6.44 12.79 -14.56
CA ASP A 14 6.94 11.53 -15.01
C ASP A 14 6.28 10.43 -14.16
N ARG A 15 5.78 9.39 -14.84
CA ARG A 15 5.00 8.31 -14.24
C ARG A 15 5.78 7.65 -13.09
N PHE A 16 7.11 7.58 -13.19
CA PHE A 16 7.95 7.09 -12.09
C PHE A 16 7.86 7.96 -10.84
N HIS A 17 7.91 9.27 -10.99
CA HIS A 17 7.79 10.21 -9.88
C HIS A 17 6.40 10.14 -9.23
N ILE A 18 5.33 9.99 -10.03
CA ILE A 18 3.96 9.77 -9.52
C ILE A 18 3.91 8.48 -8.69
N VAL A 19 4.36 7.35 -9.26
CA VAL A 19 4.36 6.06 -8.56
C VAL A 19 5.20 6.11 -7.29
N GLN A 20 6.37 6.73 -7.34
CA GLN A 20 7.24 6.90 -6.19
C GLN A 20 6.54 7.70 -5.08
N HIS A 21 5.92 8.84 -5.40
CA HIS A 21 5.16 9.63 -4.43
C HIS A 21 4.01 8.84 -3.80
N LEU A 22 3.30 8.02 -4.58
CA LEU A 22 2.24 7.16 -4.08
C LEU A 22 2.75 6.06 -3.14
N VAL A 23 3.85 5.39 -3.50
CA VAL A 23 4.49 4.39 -2.64
C VAL A 23 4.94 5.00 -1.31
N HIS A 24 5.49 6.23 -1.34
CA HIS A 24 5.84 6.96 -0.12
C HIS A 24 4.61 7.35 0.70
N ALA A 25 3.54 7.84 0.06
CA ALA A 25 2.29 8.18 0.72
C ALA A 25 1.67 6.95 1.41
N MET A 26 1.61 5.80 0.73
CA MET A 26 1.13 4.55 1.31
C MET A 26 2.00 4.05 2.46
N SER A 27 3.31 4.25 2.38
CA SER A 27 4.22 3.93 3.50
C SER A 27 3.91 4.78 4.74
N ARG A 28 3.58 6.07 4.56
CA ARG A 28 3.16 6.96 5.66
C ARG A 28 1.83 6.52 6.26
N VAL A 29 0.84 6.23 5.42
CA VAL A 29 -0.47 5.72 5.84
C VAL A 29 -0.33 4.45 6.67
N ARG A 30 0.49 3.49 6.21
CA ARG A 30 0.79 2.26 6.96
C ARG A 30 1.35 2.57 8.35
N VAL A 31 2.30 3.50 8.45
CA VAL A 31 2.91 3.88 9.75
C VAL A 31 1.88 4.57 10.65
N GLN A 32 1.00 5.41 10.10
CA GLN A 32 -0.10 6.01 10.87
C GLN A 32 -1.02 4.94 11.45
N ILE A 33 -1.41 3.95 10.66
CA ILE A 33 -2.20 2.79 11.11
C ILE A 33 -1.45 2.02 12.20
N MET A 34 -0.16 1.72 12.00
CA MET A 34 0.65 1.05 13.02
C MET A 34 0.67 1.80 14.35
N ASN A 35 0.76 3.13 14.32
CA ASN A 35 0.81 3.96 15.53
C ASN A 35 -0.52 4.02 16.30
N GLN A 36 -1.64 3.54 15.72
CA GLN A 36 -2.92 3.41 16.41
C GLN A 36 -2.98 2.19 17.32
N PHE A 37 -2.10 1.21 17.12
CA PHE A 37 -2.08 -0.03 17.86
C PHE A 37 -0.96 -0.07 18.90
N ASP A 38 -1.18 -0.78 20.00
CA ASP A 38 -0.10 -1.07 20.95
C ASP A 38 1.01 -1.89 20.26
N ARG A 39 2.28 -1.61 20.59
CA ARG A 39 3.42 -2.27 19.93
C ARG A 39 3.49 -3.77 20.17
N LYS A 40 2.86 -4.30 21.22
CA LYS A 40 2.78 -5.72 21.54
C LYS A 40 1.54 -6.39 20.94
N SER A 41 0.57 -5.60 20.46
CA SER A 41 -0.67 -6.07 19.84
C SER A 41 -0.41 -6.96 18.62
N HIS A 42 -1.42 -7.77 18.30
CA HIS A 42 -1.38 -8.66 17.15
C HIS A 42 -1.45 -7.86 15.84
N GLU A 43 -2.23 -6.80 15.86
CA GLU A 43 -2.53 -5.85 14.81
C GLU A 43 -1.25 -5.14 14.36
N TYR A 44 -0.52 -4.56 15.31
CA TYR A 44 0.78 -3.93 15.03
C TYR A 44 1.75 -4.91 14.37
N LYS A 45 1.85 -6.13 14.92
CA LYS A 45 2.74 -7.17 14.39
C LYS A 45 2.31 -7.62 12.99
N ALA A 46 1.01 -7.74 12.73
CA ALA A 46 0.48 -8.13 11.43
C ALA A 46 0.77 -7.06 10.37
N VAL A 47 0.41 -5.79 10.62
CA VAL A 47 0.67 -4.68 9.68
C VAL A 47 2.17 -4.51 9.44
N LYS A 48 2.99 -4.63 10.50
CA LYS A 48 4.45 -4.57 10.38
C LYS A 48 5.03 -5.73 9.59
N HIS A 49 4.55 -6.95 9.79
CA HIS A 49 5.12 -8.15 9.16
C HIS A 49 4.69 -8.27 7.69
N TYR A 50 3.42 -7.99 7.38
CA TYR A 50 2.84 -8.10 6.03
C TYR A 50 2.93 -6.81 5.20
N TRP A 51 3.84 -5.90 5.55
CA TRP A 51 3.96 -4.61 4.86
C TRP A 51 4.27 -4.73 3.36
N LYS A 52 5.03 -5.76 2.95
CA LYS A 52 5.31 -6.03 1.54
C LYS A 52 4.06 -6.46 0.79
N LEU A 53 3.20 -7.24 1.46
CA LEU A 53 1.95 -7.71 0.90
C LEU A 53 0.99 -6.55 0.63
N ILE A 54 0.95 -5.58 1.55
CA ILE A 54 0.17 -4.34 1.40
C ILE A 54 0.61 -3.53 0.17
N GLN A 55 1.89 -3.51 -0.17
CA GLN A 55 2.40 -2.73 -1.30
C GLN A 55 2.37 -3.50 -2.64
N GLN A 56 2.20 -4.82 -2.59
CA GLN A 56 2.15 -5.64 -3.78
C GLN A 56 0.88 -5.36 -4.60
N ASP A 57 0.99 -5.50 -5.93
CA ASP A 57 -0.14 -5.49 -6.84
C ASP A 57 -1.09 -6.64 -6.48
N SER A 58 -2.31 -6.29 -6.06
CA SER A 58 -3.29 -7.23 -5.54
C SER A 58 -3.67 -8.32 -6.55
N ARG A 59 -3.59 -8.03 -7.85
CA ARG A 59 -3.92 -8.97 -8.94
C ARG A 59 -2.86 -10.07 -9.12
N LYS A 60 -1.65 -9.83 -8.61
CA LYS A 60 -0.52 -10.77 -8.68
C LYS A 60 -0.39 -11.59 -7.41
N LEU A 61 -1.35 -11.49 -6.48
CA LEU A 61 -1.36 -12.27 -5.27
C LEU A 61 -1.76 -13.71 -5.59
N SER A 62 -0.99 -14.65 -5.05
CA SER A 62 -1.32 -16.07 -5.18
C SER A 62 -2.44 -16.43 -4.21
N ASP A 63 -3.40 -17.21 -4.69
CA ASP A 63 -4.45 -17.85 -3.89
C ASP A 63 -3.95 -19.11 -3.14
N LYS A 64 -2.66 -19.42 -3.22
CA LYS A 64 -2.08 -20.52 -2.46
C LYS A 64 -2.12 -20.19 -0.96
N ARG A 65 -2.67 -21.11 -0.19
CA ARG A 65 -2.62 -21.05 1.28
C ARG A 65 -1.24 -21.43 1.79
N PHE A 66 -0.79 -20.69 2.79
CA PHE A 66 0.47 -20.95 3.48
C PHE A 66 0.29 -20.74 4.98
N TYR A 67 1.05 -21.47 5.79
CA TYR A 67 1.06 -21.23 7.22
C TYR A 67 1.57 -19.81 7.52
N ARG A 68 0.83 -19.11 8.38
CA ARG A 68 1.12 -17.74 8.81
C ARG A 68 1.35 -17.72 10.32
N PRO A 69 2.61 -17.63 10.78
CA PRO A 69 2.93 -17.65 12.21
C PRO A 69 2.21 -16.58 13.01
N THR A 70 2.03 -15.38 12.43
CA THR A 70 1.27 -14.30 13.07
C THR A 70 -0.13 -14.76 13.43
N PHE A 71 -0.87 -15.35 12.48
CA PHE A 71 -2.26 -15.80 12.67
C PHE A 71 -2.41 -17.25 13.15
N ARG A 72 -1.29 -17.99 13.33
CA ARG A 72 -1.25 -19.40 13.73
C ARG A 72 -2.15 -20.32 12.91
N SER A 73 -2.32 -20.01 11.61
CA SER A 73 -3.20 -20.78 10.72
C SER A 73 -2.77 -20.60 9.26
N HIS A 74 -3.40 -21.34 8.35
CA HIS A 74 -3.13 -21.29 6.91
C HIS A 74 -4.05 -20.27 6.22
N TRP A 75 -3.43 -19.24 5.67
CA TRP A 75 -4.13 -18.14 5.00
C TRP A 75 -3.53 -17.91 3.61
N THR A 76 -4.39 -17.49 2.69
CA THR A 76 -3.97 -16.87 1.42
C THR A 76 -3.51 -15.45 1.67
N ASN A 77 -2.89 -14.86 0.66
CA ASN A 77 -2.48 -13.46 0.69
C ASN A 77 -3.68 -12.50 0.73
N ASN A 78 -4.76 -12.82 0.01
CA ASN A 78 -5.98 -12.02 -0.02
C ASN A 78 -6.68 -12.00 1.34
N GLU A 79 -6.86 -13.17 1.96
CA GLU A 79 -7.51 -13.25 3.28
C GLU A 79 -6.70 -12.51 4.36
N ILE A 80 -5.37 -12.43 4.25
CA ILE A 80 -4.54 -11.62 5.16
C ILE A 80 -4.82 -10.14 4.98
N LEU A 81 -4.90 -9.66 3.73
CA LEU A 81 -5.19 -8.25 3.45
C LEU A 81 -6.58 -7.84 3.96
N GLU A 82 -7.57 -8.73 3.87
CA GLU A 82 -8.90 -8.51 4.43
C GLU A 82 -8.93 -8.53 5.97
N LYS A 83 -8.08 -9.36 6.59
CA LYS A 83 -8.01 -9.50 8.05
C LYS A 83 -7.13 -8.49 8.75
N LEU A 84 -6.20 -7.84 8.04
CA LEU A 84 -5.50 -6.70 8.61
C LEU A 84 -6.59 -5.70 9.04
N PRO A 85 -6.65 -5.34 10.34
CA PRO A 85 -7.78 -4.63 10.96
C PRO A 85 -8.07 -3.39 10.13
N ALA A 86 -9.08 -3.55 9.28
CA ALA A 86 -9.11 -2.89 8.00
C ALA A 86 -9.02 -1.41 8.22
N TYR A 87 -8.02 -0.81 7.57
CA TYR A 87 -8.12 0.48 6.95
C TYR A 87 -9.47 1.14 7.25
N SER A 88 -9.51 2.11 8.18
CA SER A 88 -10.70 2.96 8.29
C SER A 88 -11.18 3.35 6.88
N GLN A 89 -12.46 3.64 6.68
CA GLN A 89 -13.02 3.90 5.36
C GLN A 89 -12.09 4.78 4.48
N GLU A 90 -11.52 5.82 5.07
CA GLU A 90 -10.51 6.70 4.46
C GLU A 90 -9.24 5.97 3.99
N HIS A 91 -8.67 5.07 4.78
CA HIS A 91 -7.50 4.30 4.38
C HIS A 91 -7.81 3.27 3.30
N ARG A 92 -9.06 2.75 3.25
CA ARG A 92 -9.47 1.80 2.22
C ARG A 92 -9.55 2.49 0.87
N GLU A 93 -10.15 3.67 0.84
CA GLU A 93 -10.19 4.54 -0.35
C GLU A 93 -8.77 4.88 -0.83
N LYS A 94 -7.85 5.22 0.09
CA LYS A 94 -6.43 5.47 -0.24
C LYS A 94 -5.74 4.23 -0.81
N TYR A 95 -6.02 3.04 -0.26
CA TYR A 95 -5.48 1.78 -0.75
C TYR A 95 -6.03 1.43 -2.14
N GLU A 96 -7.33 1.57 -2.37
CA GLU A 96 -7.98 1.32 -3.67
C GLU A 96 -7.44 2.27 -4.74
N LEU A 97 -7.29 3.56 -4.42
CA LEU A 97 -6.65 4.55 -5.30
C LEU A 97 -5.20 4.18 -5.61
N TYR A 98 -4.42 3.75 -4.62
CA TYR A 98 -3.06 3.27 -4.82
C TYR A 98 -3.02 2.07 -5.78
N GLN A 99 -3.88 1.07 -5.59
CA GLN A 99 -3.92 -0.12 -6.45
C GLN A 99 -4.34 0.23 -7.89
N LEU A 100 -5.29 1.16 -8.07
CA LEU A 100 -5.70 1.65 -9.38
C LEU A 100 -4.57 2.38 -10.12
N LEU A 101 -3.83 3.23 -9.40
CA LEU A 101 -2.69 3.96 -10.00
C LEU A 101 -1.51 3.02 -10.28
N LEU A 102 -1.26 2.05 -9.38
CA LEU A 102 -0.26 1.02 -9.60
C LEU A 102 -0.59 0.20 -10.85
N PHE A 103 -1.87 -0.15 -11.05
CA PHE A 103 -2.37 -0.80 -12.25
C PHE A 103 -2.06 0.01 -13.51
N HIS A 104 -2.57 1.24 -13.61
CA HIS A 104 -2.39 2.07 -14.79
C HIS A 104 -0.93 2.43 -15.07
N SER A 105 -0.08 2.44 -14.03
CA SER A 105 1.35 2.69 -14.21
C SER A 105 2.11 1.49 -14.82
N GLN A 106 1.60 0.27 -14.61
CA GLN A 106 2.20 -0.97 -15.10
C GLN A 106 1.66 -1.39 -16.48
N GLU A 107 0.46 -0.94 -16.85
CA GLU A 107 -0.07 -1.15 -18.19
C GLU A 107 0.61 -0.20 -19.18
N LYS A 108 1.15 -0.76 -20.27
CA LYS A 108 1.86 -0.06 -21.34
C LYS A 108 0.90 0.70 -22.24
#